data_AF-E0VN71-F1
#
_entry.id   AF-E0VN71-F1
#
_cell.length_a   1.000
_cell.length_b   1.000
_cell.length_c   1.000
_cell.angle_alpha   90.00
_cell.angle_beta   90.00
_cell.angle_gamma   90.00
#
_symmetry.space_group_name_H-M   'P 1'
#
loop_
_entity.id
_entity.type
_entity.pdbx_description
1 polymer ?
#
loop_
_entity_poly.entity_id
_entity_poly.type
_entity_poly.pdbx_seq_one_letter_code
_entity_poly.pdbx_strand_id
1 'polypeptide(L)'
;MADNSNEIRKLSKEEEGEKEEEEEGEEEEEEEKERLGERSRSRHEHRGEDDKSTEGSIRSLPKDFCPPEGEGAEEEEEYGEGEWICEEAGEGQFLTRGTYEEEEYIEEEEEEEEEEEKDEEEETMGSEKISLDSDYLKSVLGTPLTYALLEIASKRPTDPIQYLSHYLVKWRWSEKNKKEYEKQVEQLTIERTAYMEKMRELERQKMLAKEQEEEEIRRKDKLESIISDYGEDFT
;
A
#
# COMPACT_ATOMS: atom_id res chain seq x y z
N MET A 1 33.42 39.87 46.51
CA MET A 1 31.99 40.14 46.23
C MET A 1 31.85 41.12 45.06
N ALA A 2 32.37 40.77 43.88
CA ALA A 2 32.24 41.61 42.68
C ALA A 2 31.90 40.81 41.41
N ASP A 3 31.75 39.49 41.50
CA ASP A 3 31.61 38.63 40.31
C ASP A 3 30.15 38.34 39.91
N ASN A 4 29.17 38.72 40.72
CA ASN A 4 27.75 38.34 40.48
C ASN A 4 26.94 39.34 39.63
N SER A 5 27.57 40.44 39.19
CA SER A 5 26.84 41.53 38.51
C SER A 5 26.91 41.48 36.98
N ASN A 6 27.85 40.71 36.42
CA ASN A 6 28.00 40.55 34.97
C ASN A 6 27.18 39.38 34.40
N GLU A 7 26.79 38.40 35.21
CA GLU A 7 25.97 37.27 34.77
C GLU A 7 24.50 37.67 34.53
N ILE A 8 23.95 38.52 35.40
CA ILE A 8 22.56 38.99 35.28
C ILE A 8 22.34 39.84 34.01
N ARG A 9 23.36 40.61 33.58
CA ARG A 9 23.27 41.42 32.35
C ARG A 9 23.37 40.62 31.05
N LYS A 10 23.89 39.40 31.09
CA LYS A 10 23.91 38.53 29.91
C LYS A 10 22.55 37.87 29.68
N LEU A 11 21.91 37.41 30.74
CA LEU A 11 20.60 36.75 30.64
C LEU A 11 19.50 37.69 30.14
N SER A 12 19.47 38.95 30.60
CA SER A 12 18.46 39.92 30.12
C SER A 12 18.63 40.32 28.65
N LYS A 13 19.76 40.03 28.02
CA LYS A 13 20.03 40.40 26.63
C LYS A 13 19.72 39.26 25.64
N GLU A 14 19.57 38.04 26.14
CA GLU A 14 19.14 36.88 25.34
C GLU A 14 17.60 36.82 25.29
N GLU A 15 16.90 37.18 26.38
CA GLU A 15 15.41 37.24 26.40
C GLU A 15 14.82 38.35 25.51
N GLU A 16 15.53 39.46 25.28
CA GLU A 16 15.05 40.52 24.38
C GLU A 16 15.20 40.14 22.89
N GLY A 17 16.12 39.23 22.54
CA GLY A 17 16.33 38.80 21.16
C GLY A 17 15.32 37.75 20.69
N GLU A 18 14.89 36.84 21.57
CA GLU A 18 13.89 35.81 21.22
C GLU A 18 12.49 36.40 21.00
N LYS A 19 12.21 37.57 21.57
CA LYS A 19 10.90 38.21 21.47
C LYS A 19 10.69 38.99 20.16
N GLU A 20 11.78 39.46 19.53
CA GLU A 20 11.70 40.13 18.23
C GLU A 20 11.55 39.12 17.07
N GLU A 21 12.08 37.90 17.20
CA GLU A 21 11.91 36.85 16.17
C GLU A 21 10.49 36.22 16.16
N GLU A 22 9.76 36.27 17.29
CA GLU A 22 8.39 35.77 17.37
C GLU A 22 7.37 36.75 16.75
N GLU A 23 7.59 38.07 16.86
CA GLU A 23 6.73 39.10 16.25
C GLU A 23 6.85 39.15 14.72
N GLU A 24 8.04 38.94 14.14
CA GLU A 24 8.20 38.89 12.68
C GLU A 24 7.55 37.66 12.03
N GLY A 25 7.40 36.55 12.77
CA GLY A 25 6.75 35.33 12.28
C GLY A 25 5.22 35.43 12.20
N GLU A 26 4.58 36.19 13.09
CA GLU A 26 3.12 36.34 13.11
C GLU A 26 2.60 37.25 11.98
N GLU A 27 3.35 38.28 11.58
CA GLU A 27 2.98 39.16 10.46
C GLU A 27 3.02 38.43 9.09
N GLU A 28 3.98 37.52 8.88
CA GLU A 28 4.05 36.75 7.62
C GLU A 28 2.89 35.73 7.48
N GLU A 29 2.43 35.13 8.58
CA GLU A 29 1.33 34.15 8.54
C GLU A 29 -0.05 34.82 8.31
N GLU A 30 -0.23 36.07 8.75
CA GLU A 30 -1.45 36.84 8.50
C GLU A 30 -1.53 37.31 7.02
N GLU A 31 -0.41 37.72 6.42
CA GLU A 31 -0.37 38.12 5.01
C GLU A 31 -0.63 36.94 4.05
N GLU A 32 -0.18 35.73 4.39
CA GLU A 32 -0.44 34.52 3.58
C GLU A 32 -1.92 34.09 3.64
N LYS A 33 -2.56 34.23 4.80
CA LYS A 33 -4.00 33.94 4.96
C LYS A 33 -4.87 34.90 4.16
N GLU A 34 -4.49 36.17 4.07
CA GLU A 34 -5.23 37.16 3.28
C GLU A 34 -5.13 36.86 1.77
N ARG A 35 -3.94 36.49 1.28
CA ARG A 35 -3.73 36.08 -0.14
C ARG A 35 -4.55 34.85 -0.55
N LEU A 36 -4.73 33.88 0.35
CA LEU A 36 -5.54 32.69 0.09
C LEU A 36 -7.05 32.97 0.16
N GLY A 37 -7.45 33.92 1.01
CA GLY A 37 -8.84 34.36 1.15
C GLY A 37 -9.40 35.04 -0.10
N GLU A 38 -8.61 35.90 -0.76
CA GLU A 38 -9.04 36.63 -1.97
C GLU A 38 -9.25 35.70 -3.17
N ARG A 39 -8.44 34.64 -3.29
CA ARG A 39 -8.56 33.64 -4.37
C ARG A 39 -9.87 32.84 -4.29
N SER A 40 -10.47 32.76 -3.11
CA SER A 40 -11.71 32.03 -2.86
C SER A 40 -12.96 32.85 -3.16
N ARG A 41 -12.88 34.18 -3.08
CA ARG A 41 -14.02 35.09 -3.38
C ARG A 41 -14.22 35.33 -4.87
N SER A 42 -13.17 35.24 -5.68
CA SER A 42 -13.27 35.40 -7.15
C SER A 42 -14.04 34.27 -7.87
N ARG A 43 -14.41 33.18 -7.17
CA ARG A 43 -15.05 32.00 -7.81
C ARG A 43 -16.55 31.88 -7.58
N HIS A 44 -17.18 32.85 -6.89
CA HIS A 44 -18.61 32.75 -6.50
C HIS A 44 -19.55 33.77 -7.17
N GLU A 45 -19.09 34.55 -8.14
CA GLU A 45 -19.94 35.56 -8.83
C GLU A 45 -20.24 35.24 -10.31
N HIS A 46 -20.08 33.99 -10.76
CA HIS A 46 -20.51 33.55 -12.09
C HIS A 46 -21.36 32.29 -12.00
N ARG A 47 -22.54 32.43 -11.39
CA ARG A 47 -23.61 31.44 -11.50
C ARG A 47 -24.94 32.15 -11.81
N GLY A 48 -24.89 32.98 -12.84
CA GLY A 48 -26.06 33.45 -13.57
C GLY A 48 -26.31 32.50 -14.74
N GLU A 49 -27.46 31.85 -14.71
CA GLU A 49 -28.36 31.63 -15.85
C GLU A 49 -27.70 31.53 -17.23
N ASP A 50 -27.58 30.32 -17.78
CA ASP A 50 -27.73 30.09 -19.22
C ASP A 50 -27.99 28.59 -19.48
N ASP A 51 -29.27 28.27 -19.62
CA ASP A 51 -29.73 27.18 -20.46
C ASP A 51 -29.23 27.40 -21.90
N LYS A 52 -28.44 26.46 -22.43
CA LYS A 52 -28.54 25.93 -23.81
C LYS A 52 -27.34 25.03 -24.15
N SER A 53 -27.67 23.78 -24.50
CA SER A 53 -27.19 23.10 -25.71
C SER A 53 -25.84 23.58 -26.28
N THR A 54 -24.77 22.84 -26.01
CA THR A 54 -23.73 22.54 -27.00
C THR A 54 -23.04 21.24 -26.61
N GLU A 55 -23.28 20.22 -27.42
CA GLU A 55 -22.43 19.05 -27.57
C GLU A 55 -20.99 19.52 -27.91
N GLY A 56 -19.98 19.01 -27.20
CA GLY A 56 -18.62 19.44 -27.50
C GLY A 56 -17.52 18.90 -26.58
N SER A 57 -16.90 17.81 -27.05
CA SER A 57 -15.45 17.57 -26.89
C SER A 57 -14.93 17.23 -25.50
N ILE A 58 -15.34 16.06 -25.00
CA ILE A 58 -14.48 15.31 -24.07
C ILE A 58 -13.41 14.63 -24.91
N ARG A 59 -12.15 15.01 -24.67
CA ARG A 59 -10.97 14.41 -25.27
C ARG A 59 -11.04 12.90 -25.09
N SER A 60 -10.99 12.23 -26.22
CA SER A 60 -11.02 10.79 -26.37
C SER A 60 -9.87 10.15 -25.58
N LEU A 61 -10.21 9.48 -24.49
CA LEU A 61 -9.41 8.36 -24.00
C LEU A 61 -9.40 7.28 -25.10
N PRO A 62 -8.25 6.65 -25.40
CA PRO A 62 -8.18 5.57 -26.38
C PRO A 62 -9.13 4.44 -25.95
N LYS A 63 -10.11 4.13 -26.80
CA LYS A 63 -11.19 3.16 -26.57
C LYS A 63 -10.77 1.70 -26.77
N ASP A 64 -9.48 1.44 -26.98
CA ASP A 64 -9.00 0.13 -27.46
C ASP A 64 -8.62 -0.85 -26.35
N PHE A 65 -9.12 -0.67 -25.11
CA PHE A 65 -8.91 -1.67 -24.05
C PHE A 65 -10.12 -1.87 -23.15
N CYS A 66 -11.31 -1.97 -23.76
CA CYS A 66 -12.39 -2.76 -23.17
C CYS A 66 -12.26 -4.20 -23.68
N PRO A 67 -11.99 -5.21 -22.82
CA PRO A 67 -12.30 -6.57 -23.20
C PRO A 67 -13.81 -6.64 -23.55
N PRO A 68 -14.21 -7.39 -24.60
CA PRO A 68 -15.61 -7.51 -24.94
C PRO A 68 -16.36 -8.08 -23.73
N GLU A 69 -17.30 -7.30 -23.20
CA GLU A 69 -18.37 -7.82 -22.36
C GLU A 69 -19.13 -8.81 -23.23
N GLY A 70 -18.88 -10.10 -22.98
CA GLY A 70 -19.62 -11.19 -23.58
C GLY A 70 -21.05 -11.15 -23.07
N GLU A 71 -21.89 -10.34 -23.72
CA GLU A 71 -23.33 -10.59 -23.80
C GLU A 71 -23.51 -11.90 -24.57
N GLY A 72 -23.69 -13.00 -23.82
CA GLY A 72 -23.81 -14.33 -24.39
C GLY A 72 -24.50 -15.25 -23.41
N ALA A 73 -25.83 -15.29 -23.54
CA ALA A 73 -26.72 -16.38 -23.18
C ALA A 73 -26.65 -16.91 -21.74
N GLU A 74 -27.62 -16.47 -20.96
CA GLU A 74 -28.31 -17.33 -20.01
C GLU A 74 -28.91 -18.53 -20.78
N GLU A 75 -28.11 -19.56 -21.04
CA GLU A 75 -28.61 -20.92 -21.23
C GLU A 75 -28.27 -21.68 -19.94
N GLU A 76 -29.26 -21.81 -19.08
CA GLU A 76 -29.29 -22.84 -18.04
C GLU A 76 -29.29 -24.20 -18.74
N GLU A 77 -28.10 -24.70 -19.10
CA GLU A 77 -27.93 -26.12 -19.37
C GLU A 77 -28.03 -26.86 -18.04
N GLU A 78 -29.22 -27.41 -17.80
CA GLU A 78 -29.50 -28.47 -16.85
C GLU A 78 -28.58 -29.67 -17.18
N TYR A 79 -27.38 -29.67 -16.61
CA TYR A 79 -26.47 -30.82 -16.66
C TYR A 79 -27.11 -31.96 -15.88
N GLY A 80 -27.82 -32.81 -16.60
CA GLY A 80 -28.34 -34.07 -16.11
C GLY A 80 -27.23 -34.88 -15.43
N GLU A 81 -27.56 -35.43 -14.28
CA GLU A 81 -26.78 -36.41 -13.54
C GLU A 81 -26.59 -37.66 -14.41
N GLY A 82 -25.59 -37.62 -15.28
CA GLY A 82 -25.13 -38.76 -16.06
C GLY A 82 -24.43 -39.75 -15.13
N GLU A 83 -25.15 -40.80 -14.75
CA GLU A 83 -24.63 -42.01 -14.15
C GLU A 83 -23.56 -42.60 -15.07
N TRP A 84 -22.29 -42.43 -14.71
CA TRP A 84 -21.17 -43.03 -15.44
C TRP A 84 -21.19 -44.55 -15.20
N ILE A 85 -21.86 -45.27 -16.09
CA ILE A 85 -21.76 -46.72 -16.18
C ILE A 85 -20.34 -47.04 -16.68
N CYS A 86 -19.50 -47.52 -15.78
CA CYS A 86 -18.24 -48.18 -16.13
C CYS A 86 -18.57 -49.51 -16.83
N GLU A 87 -18.66 -49.51 -18.16
CA GLU A 87 -18.66 -50.75 -18.92
C GLU A 87 -17.28 -51.41 -18.78
N GLU A 88 -17.29 -52.62 -18.23
CA GLU A 88 -16.17 -53.55 -18.15
C GLU A 88 -15.64 -53.80 -19.56
N ALA A 89 -14.49 -53.18 -19.89
CA ALA A 89 -13.74 -53.51 -21.08
C ALA A 89 -13.18 -54.93 -20.91
N GLY A 90 -13.74 -55.81 -21.73
CA GLY A 90 -13.50 -57.24 -21.79
C GLY A 90 -12.04 -57.68 -21.75
N GLU A 91 -11.90 -58.87 -21.18
CA GLU A 91 -10.73 -59.74 -21.18
C GLU A 91 -10.13 -59.90 -22.58
N GLY A 92 -9.16 -59.04 -22.89
CA GLY A 92 -8.27 -59.18 -24.04
C GLY A 92 -7.20 -60.23 -23.76
N GLN A 93 -7.45 -61.45 -24.22
CA GLN A 93 -6.49 -62.54 -24.30
C GLN A 93 -5.37 -62.25 -25.31
N PHE A 94 -4.17 -62.74 -24.98
CA PHE A 94 -3.04 -63.07 -25.85
C PHE A 94 -2.21 -61.92 -26.46
N LEU A 95 -0.96 -61.80 -25.99
CA LEU A 95 0.21 -62.09 -26.84
C LEU A 95 1.35 -62.62 -25.98
N THR A 96 1.88 -63.74 -26.43
CA THR A 96 2.86 -64.61 -25.81
C THR A 96 4.24 -63.97 -25.74
N ARG A 97 4.80 -63.97 -24.53
CA ARG A 97 6.21 -64.21 -24.16
C ARG A 97 7.13 -64.48 -25.36
N GLY A 98 7.79 -63.44 -25.84
CA GLY A 98 9.00 -63.57 -26.65
C GLY A 98 10.13 -64.03 -25.74
N THR A 99 10.68 -65.21 -26.02
CA THR A 99 11.96 -65.66 -25.48
C THR A 99 13.04 -64.83 -26.15
N TYR A 100 13.57 -63.84 -25.45
CA TYR A 100 14.84 -63.22 -25.81
C TYR A 100 15.92 -64.28 -25.65
N GLU A 101 16.59 -64.59 -26.76
CA GLU A 101 17.81 -65.39 -26.79
C GLU A 101 18.91 -64.55 -26.12
N GLU A 102 19.47 -65.08 -25.04
CA GLU A 102 20.70 -64.60 -24.42
C GLU A 102 21.84 -64.82 -25.43
N GLU A 103 22.21 -63.77 -26.16
CA GLU A 103 23.55 -63.70 -26.74
C GLU A 103 24.51 -63.20 -25.65
N GLU A 104 25.33 -64.13 -25.17
CA GLU A 104 26.53 -63.88 -24.38
C GLU A 104 27.39 -62.83 -25.12
N TYR A 105 27.49 -61.63 -24.54
CA TYR A 105 28.55 -60.70 -24.90
C TYR A 105 29.68 -60.78 -23.87
N ILE A 106 30.87 -60.90 -24.46
CA ILE A 106 32.17 -61.23 -23.92
C ILE A 106 32.64 -60.20 -22.87
N GLU A 107 33.20 -60.73 -21.78
CA GLU A 107 34.03 -60.01 -20.81
C GLU A 107 35.25 -59.39 -21.53
N GLU A 108 35.29 -58.07 -21.59
CA GLU A 108 36.54 -57.31 -21.70
C GLU A 108 36.68 -56.49 -20.39
N GLU A 109 36.97 -57.20 -19.30
CA GLU A 109 37.68 -56.62 -18.15
C GLU A 109 39.13 -56.40 -18.58
N GLU A 110 39.56 -55.14 -18.66
CA GLU A 110 40.91 -54.62 -18.34
C GLU A 110 41.07 -53.23 -18.97
N GLU A 111 40.76 -52.18 -18.19
CA GLU A 111 41.35 -50.82 -18.18
C GLU A 111 40.37 -49.77 -17.57
N GLU A 112 39.91 -49.96 -16.33
CA GLU A 112 39.15 -48.95 -15.57
C GLU A 112 39.66 -48.89 -14.11
N GLU A 113 40.77 -48.20 -13.81
CA GLU A 113 41.12 -47.90 -12.39
C GLU A 113 41.83 -46.54 -12.15
N GLU A 114 41.88 -45.60 -13.11
CA GLU A 114 42.56 -44.29 -12.85
C GLU A 114 41.76 -43.01 -13.21
N GLU A 115 40.47 -43.08 -13.54
CA GLU A 115 39.63 -41.87 -13.76
C GLU A 115 38.49 -41.65 -12.74
N GLU A 116 38.32 -42.51 -11.72
CA GLU A 116 37.18 -42.40 -10.78
C GLU A 116 37.32 -41.36 -9.65
N GLU A 117 38.50 -40.79 -9.39
CA GLU A 117 38.68 -39.87 -8.23
C GLU A 117 38.33 -38.39 -8.53
N LYS A 118 37.84 -38.05 -9.74
CA LYS A 118 37.59 -36.65 -10.11
C LYS A 118 36.11 -36.24 -10.17
N ASP A 119 35.19 -37.19 -10.13
CA ASP A 119 33.76 -36.92 -10.28
C ASP A 119 33.03 -36.77 -8.94
N GLU A 120 33.62 -37.18 -7.81
CA GLU A 120 32.96 -37.12 -6.50
C GLU A 120 32.92 -35.70 -5.88
N GLU A 121 33.84 -34.80 -6.25
CA GLU A 121 33.84 -33.43 -5.70
C GLU A 121 32.84 -32.49 -6.41
N GLU A 122 32.45 -32.75 -7.66
CA GLU A 122 31.46 -31.93 -8.37
C GLU A 122 30.01 -32.20 -7.94
N GLU A 123 29.66 -33.42 -7.51
CA GLU A 123 28.30 -33.75 -7.09
C GLU A 123 27.87 -33.03 -5.81
N THR A 124 28.79 -32.83 -4.87
CA THR A 124 28.48 -32.19 -3.59
C THR A 124 28.17 -30.70 -3.73
N MET A 125 28.83 -30.00 -4.67
CA MET A 125 28.57 -28.58 -4.96
C MET A 125 27.34 -28.35 -5.84
N GLY A 126 26.86 -29.35 -6.59
CA GLY A 126 25.63 -29.26 -7.37
C GLY A 126 24.38 -29.23 -6.50
N SER A 127 24.36 -30.03 -5.43
CA SER A 127 23.22 -30.18 -4.52
C SER A 127 22.83 -28.88 -3.80
N GLU A 128 23.82 -28.13 -3.28
CA GLU A 128 23.54 -26.86 -2.59
C GLU A 128 22.99 -25.78 -3.54
N LYS A 129 23.49 -25.71 -4.77
CA LYS A 129 23.00 -24.74 -5.78
C LYS A 129 21.55 -25.01 -6.17
N ILE A 130 21.19 -26.28 -6.36
CA ILE A 130 19.81 -26.68 -6.66
C ILE A 130 18.85 -26.30 -5.52
N SER A 131 19.31 -26.38 -4.27
CA SER A 131 18.51 -26.00 -3.10
C SER A 131 18.17 -24.50 -3.09
N LEU A 132 19.15 -23.63 -3.38
CA LEU A 132 18.99 -22.18 -3.41
C LEU A 132 18.11 -21.71 -4.57
N ASP A 133 18.30 -22.30 -5.75
CA ASP A 133 17.47 -22.00 -6.93
C ASP A 133 16.03 -22.45 -6.70
N SER A 134 15.83 -23.62 -6.06
CA SER A 134 14.50 -24.11 -5.70
C SER A 134 13.77 -23.15 -4.75
N ASP A 135 14.47 -22.64 -3.74
CA ASP A 135 13.87 -21.73 -2.76
C ASP A 135 13.59 -20.35 -3.36
N TYR A 136 14.46 -19.86 -4.23
CA TYR A 136 14.19 -18.64 -5.01
C TYR A 136 12.94 -18.80 -5.87
N LEU A 137 12.83 -19.90 -6.64
CA LEU A 137 11.67 -20.17 -7.49
C LEU A 137 10.38 -20.31 -6.68
N LYS A 138 10.41 -20.98 -5.52
CA LYS A 138 9.27 -21.05 -4.61
C LYS A 138 8.84 -19.67 -4.13
N SER A 139 9.79 -18.81 -3.76
CA SER A 139 9.49 -17.48 -3.25
C SER A 139 8.90 -16.54 -4.30
N VAL A 140 9.40 -16.57 -5.55
CA VAL A 140 8.99 -15.65 -6.61
C VAL A 140 7.80 -16.18 -7.41
N LEU A 141 7.84 -17.47 -7.78
CA LEU A 141 6.88 -18.09 -8.67
C LEU A 141 5.92 -19.05 -7.97
N GLY A 142 6.20 -19.50 -6.74
CA GLY A 142 5.38 -20.50 -6.06
C GLY A 142 3.90 -20.09 -5.94
N THR A 143 3.62 -18.92 -5.38
CA THR A 143 2.26 -18.41 -5.24
C THR A 143 1.54 -18.17 -6.59
N PRO A 144 2.08 -17.37 -7.52
CA PRO A 144 1.38 -17.11 -8.79
C PRO A 144 1.19 -18.37 -9.62
N LEU A 145 2.15 -19.30 -9.61
CA LEU A 145 2.02 -20.56 -10.34
C LEU A 145 0.96 -21.47 -9.71
N THR A 146 0.89 -21.55 -8.38
CA THR A 146 -0.14 -22.34 -7.69
C THR A 146 -1.54 -21.84 -8.03
N TYR A 147 -1.78 -20.53 -7.99
CA TYR A 147 -3.08 -19.97 -8.34
C TYR A 147 -3.41 -20.11 -9.83
N ALA A 148 -2.43 -19.92 -10.71
CA ALA A 148 -2.62 -20.12 -12.14
C ALA A 148 -3.01 -21.58 -12.45
N LEU A 149 -2.32 -22.55 -11.86
CA LEU A 149 -2.60 -23.97 -12.04
C LEU A 149 -3.96 -24.37 -11.48
N LEU A 150 -4.34 -23.83 -10.32
CA LEU A 150 -5.67 -24.02 -9.76
C LEU A 150 -6.75 -23.52 -10.72
N GLU A 151 -6.56 -22.32 -11.30
CA GLU A 151 -7.52 -21.72 -12.22
C GLU A 151 -7.60 -22.46 -13.56
N ILE A 152 -6.47 -22.94 -14.08
CA ILE A 152 -6.42 -23.78 -15.27
C ILE A 152 -7.12 -25.11 -15.02
N ALA A 153 -6.91 -25.74 -13.86
CA ALA A 153 -7.56 -26.99 -13.50
C ALA A 153 -9.09 -26.83 -13.40
N SER A 154 -9.57 -25.68 -12.90
CA SER A 154 -11.00 -25.37 -12.81
C SER A 154 -11.61 -25.01 -14.17
N LYS A 155 -10.96 -24.15 -14.96
CA LYS A 155 -11.54 -23.61 -16.20
C LYS A 155 -11.32 -24.49 -17.42
N ARG A 156 -10.29 -25.35 -17.39
CA ARG A 156 -9.85 -26.20 -18.51
C ARG A 156 -9.83 -25.45 -19.85
N PRO A 157 -9.07 -24.35 -19.96
CA PRO A 157 -8.99 -23.56 -21.19
C PRO A 157 -8.48 -24.43 -22.35
N THR A 158 -8.90 -24.09 -23.58
CA THR A 158 -8.48 -24.79 -24.80
C THR A 158 -6.97 -24.80 -25.00
N ASP A 159 -6.29 -23.71 -24.60
CA ASP A 159 -4.82 -23.61 -24.56
C ASP A 159 -4.35 -23.24 -23.13
N PRO A 160 -3.96 -24.23 -22.30
CA PRO A 160 -3.52 -23.99 -20.94
C PRO A 160 -2.15 -23.29 -20.86
N ILE A 161 -1.29 -23.43 -21.87
CA ILE A 161 0.04 -22.81 -21.90
C ILE A 161 -0.13 -21.30 -22.16
N GLN A 162 -0.94 -20.94 -23.16
CA GLN A 162 -1.24 -19.54 -23.44
C GLN A 162 -1.94 -18.89 -22.24
N TYR A 163 -2.92 -19.58 -21.62
CA TYR A 163 -3.61 -19.07 -20.44
C TYR A 163 -2.63 -18.77 -19.29
N LEU A 164 -1.73 -19.72 -18.99
CA LEU A 164 -0.72 -19.56 -17.96
C LEU A 164 0.16 -18.33 -18.21
N SER A 165 0.60 -18.13 -19.46
CA SER A 165 1.44 -16.99 -19.83
C SER A 165 0.74 -15.65 -19.55
N HIS A 166 -0.52 -15.51 -19.94
CA HIS A 166 -1.33 -14.31 -19.69
C HIS A 166 -1.56 -14.10 -18.20
N TYR A 167 -1.80 -15.18 -17.45
CA TYR A 167 -2.01 -15.12 -16.01
C TYR A 167 -0.79 -14.56 -15.28
N LEU A 168 0.41 -15.07 -15.58
CA LEU A 168 1.64 -14.64 -14.92
C LEU A 168 1.98 -13.17 -15.23
N VAL A 169 1.75 -12.71 -16.47
CA VAL A 169 1.92 -11.30 -16.83
C VAL A 169 0.93 -10.42 -16.06
N LYS A 170 -0.34 -10.81 -16.02
CA LYS A 170 -1.38 -10.11 -15.26
C LYS A 170 -1.04 -10.03 -13.77
N TRP A 171 -0.61 -11.15 -13.18
CA TRP A 171 -0.21 -11.20 -11.77
C TRP A 171 0.89 -10.20 -11.44
N ARG A 172 1.93 -10.12 -12.28
CA ARG A 172 3.02 -9.16 -12.09
C ARG A 172 2.54 -7.70 -12.08
N TRP A 173 1.56 -7.37 -12.91
CA TRP A 173 0.97 -6.04 -12.96
C TRP A 173 0.11 -5.77 -11.72
N SER A 174 -0.71 -6.75 -11.33
CA SER A 174 -1.51 -6.67 -10.11
C SER A 174 -0.66 -6.47 -8.85
N GLU A 175 0.47 -7.18 -8.73
CA GLU A 175 1.39 -7.03 -7.59
C GLU A 175 2.00 -5.63 -7.50
N LYS A 176 2.38 -5.04 -8.64
CA LYS A 176 2.89 -3.66 -8.66
C LYS A 176 1.82 -2.67 -8.22
N ASN A 177 0.62 -2.80 -8.78
CA ASN A 177 -0.50 -1.91 -8.47
C ASN A 177 -0.93 -2.04 -7.01
N LYS A 178 -0.94 -3.28 -6.47
CA LYS A 178 -1.26 -3.55 -5.06
C LYS A 178 -0.26 -2.85 -4.14
N LYS A 179 1.04 -2.96 -4.38
CA LYS A 179 2.07 -2.29 -3.58
C LYS A 179 1.96 -0.77 -3.64
N GLU A 180 1.63 -0.23 -4.81
CA GLU A 180 1.44 1.21 -4.98
C GLU A 180 0.19 1.71 -4.26
N TYR A 181 -0.90 0.95 -4.33
CA TYR A 181 -2.13 1.21 -3.60
C TYR A 181 -1.93 1.12 -2.08
N GLU A 182 -1.23 0.10 -1.58
CA GLU A 182 -0.92 -0.06 -0.16
C GLU A 182 -0.14 1.15 0.38
N LYS A 183 0.85 1.64 -0.38
CA LYS A 183 1.58 2.87 -0.03
C LYS A 183 0.69 4.11 0.01
N GLN A 184 -0.22 4.26 -0.96
CA GLN A 184 -1.15 5.39 -0.96
C GLN A 184 -2.10 5.34 0.24
N VAL A 185 -2.62 4.14 0.56
CA VAL A 185 -3.47 3.95 1.74
C VAL A 185 -2.70 4.28 3.01
N GLU A 186 -1.46 3.79 3.15
CA GLU A 186 -0.61 4.09 4.31
C GLU A 186 -0.40 5.60 4.48
N GLN A 187 -0.03 6.31 3.40
CA GLN A 187 0.14 7.77 3.42
C GLN A 187 -1.13 8.49 3.85
N LEU A 188 -2.27 8.14 3.25
CA LEU A 188 -3.57 8.73 3.62
C LEU A 188 -3.95 8.44 5.08
N THR A 189 -3.61 7.26 5.60
CA THR A 189 -3.86 6.95 7.01
C THR A 189 -3.01 7.80 7.94
N ILE A 190 -1.73 7.98 7.63
CA ILE A 190 -0.82 8.83 8.42
C ILE A 190 -1.34 10.26 8.43
N GLU A 191 -1.60 10.85 7.25
CA GLU A 191 -2.13 12.21 7.13
C GLU A 191 -3.42 12.39 7.91
N ARG A 192 -4.35 11.44 7.79
CA ARG A 192 -5.62 11.46 8.53
C ARG A 192 -5.40 11.43 10.04
N THR A 193 -4.49 10.59 10.53
CA THR A 193 -4.21 10.49 11.96
C THR A 193 -3.54 11.75 12.50
N ALA A 194 -2.57 12.31 11.77
CA ALA A 194 -1.90 13.56 12.13
C ALA A 194 -2.89 14.73 12.17
N TYR A 195 -3.79 14.84 11.19
CA TYR A 195 -4.84 15.85 11.19
C TYR A 195 -5.77 15.72 12.40
N MET A 196 -6.22 14.51 12.71
CA MET A 196 -7.08 14.25 13.86
C MET A 196 -6.39 14.58 15.18
N GLU A 197 -5.09 14.30 15.30
CA GLU A 197 -4.30 14.66 16.48
C GLU A 197 -4.15 16.18 16.62
N LYS A 198 -3.82 16.88 15.53
CA LYS A 198 -3.75 18.35 15.50
C LYS A 198 -5.08 18.99 15.93
N MET A 199 -6.20 18.45 15.47
CA MET A 199 -7.52 18.93 15.88
C MET A 199 -7.79 18.75 17.38
N ARG A 200 -7.41 17.60 17.95
CA ARG A 200 -7.53 17.37 19.40
C ARG A 200 -6.64 18.31 20.21
N GLU A 201 -5.42 18.57 19.74
CA GLU A 201 -4.52 19.49 20.41
C GLU A 201 -5.08 20.92 20.41
N LEU A 202 -5.60 21.37 19.26
CA LEU A 202 -6.26 22.67 19.16
C LEU A 202 -7.47 22.77 20.10
N GLU A 203 -8.26 21.71 20.26
CA GLU A 203 -9.36 21.66 21.22
C GLU A 203 -8.86 21.76 22.67
N ARG A 204 -7.78 21.06 23.02
CA ARG A 204 -7.16 21.18 24.37
C ARG A 204 -6.68 22.59 24.64
N GLN A 205 -5.97 23.20 23.68
CA GLN A 205 -5.48 24.56 23.79
C GLN A 205 -6.62 25.57 24.00
N LYS A 206 -7.72 25.42 23.24
CA LYS A 206 -8.92 26.25 23.43
C LYS A 206 -9.54 26.10 24.81
N MET A 207 -9.60 24.88 25.35
CA MET A 207 -10.11 24.64 26.69
C MET A 207 -9.23 25.30 27.76
N LEU A 208 -7.90 25.19 27.64
CA LEU A 208 -6.96 25.82 28.56
C LEU A 208 -7.02 27.35 28.49
N ALA A 209 -7.08 27.92 27.29
CA ALA A 209 -7.21 29.37 27.10
C ALA A 209 -8.49 29.90 27.75
N LYS A 210 -9.61 29.18 27.59
CA LYS A 210 -10.88 29.54 28.22
C LYS A 210 -10.81 29.48 29.75
N GLU A 211 -10.18 28.44 30.31
CA GLU A 211 -10.01 28.33 31.76
C GLU A 211 -9.15 29.47 32.34
N GLN A 212 -8.09 29.86 31.63
CA GLN A 212 -7.25 31.00 32.02
C GLN A 212 -8.02 32.33 31.98
N GLU A 213 -8.83 32.55 30.95
CA GLU A 213 -9.67 33.74 30.83
C GLU A 213 -10.69 33.83 31.98
N GLU A 214 -11.35 32.72 32.31
CA GLU A 214 -12.30 32.63 33.43
C GLU A 214 -11.60 32.90 34.78
N GLU A 215 -10.37 32.42 34.97
CA GLU A 215 -9.60 32.70 36.18
C GLU A 215 -9.21 34.18 36.28
N GLU A 216 -8.80 34.81 35.18
CA GLU A 216 -8.48 36.24 35.12
C GLU A 216 -9.71 37.11 35.41
N ILE A 217 -10.87 36.77 34.85
CA ILE A 217 -12.14 37.44 35.18
C ILE A 217 -12.43 37.31 36.67
N ARG A 218 -12.35 36.09 37.22
CA ARG A 218 -12.58 35.85 38.66
C ARG A 218 -11.59 36.61 39.55
N ARG A 219 -10.33 36.77 39.13
CA ARG A 219 -9.33 37.58 39.84
C ARG A 219 -9.70 39.06 39.81
N LYS A 220 -10.13 39.59 38.66
CA LYS A 220 -10.60 40.97 38.51
C LYS A 220 -11.83 41.25 39.36
N ASP A 221 -12.86 40.40 39.29
CA ASP A 221 -14.09 40.53 40.09
C ASP A 221 -13.79 40.55 41.59
N LYS A 222 -12.87 39.68 42.04
CA LYS A 222 -12.42 39.65 43.43
C LYS A 222 -11.72 40.95 43.84
N LEU A 223 -10.88 41.50 42.96
CA LEU A 223 -10.19 42.77 43.21
C LEU A 223 -11.19 43.94 43.26
N GLU A 224 -12.16 43.96 42.35
CA GLU A 224 -13.20 44.99 42.31
C GLU A 224 -14.08 44.97 43.57
N SER A 225 -14.48 43.78 44.02
CA SER A 225 -15.19 43.60 45.31
C SER A 225 -14.36 44.09 46.51
N ILE A 226 -13.05 43.85 46.52
CA ILE A 226 -12.19 44.37 47.58
C ILE A 226 -12.17 45.91 47.54
N ILE A 227 -12.04 46.51 46.34
CA ILE A 227 -11.99 47.97 46.19
C ILE A 227 -13.31 48.62 46.65
N SER A 228 -14.47 48.02 46.36
CA SER A 228 -15.76 48.56 46.82
C SER A 228 -15.88 48.55 48.33
N ASP A 229 -15.39 47.49 49.00
CA ASP A 229 -15.51 47.35 50.46
C ASP A 229 -14.69 48.40 51.25
N TYR A 230 -13.60 48.92 50.67
CA TYR A 230 -12.76 49.94 51.31
C TYR A 230 -13.07 51.39 50.87
N GLY A 231 -14.01 51.59 49.94
CA GLY A 231 -14.34 52.90 49.37
C GLY A 231 -15.39 53.71 50.14
N GLU A 232 -16.17 53.08 51.03
CA GLU A 232 -17.29 53.75 51.73
C GLU A 232 -16.90 54.45 53.04
N ASP A 233 -15.71 54.18 53.60
CA ASP A 233 -15.31 54.69 54.92
C ASP A 233 -14.54 56.03 54.89
N PHE A 234 -14.40 56.68 53.73
CA PHE A 234 -13.56 57.89 53.56
C PHE A 234 -14.30 59.19 53.17
N THR A 235 -15.63 59.22 53.21
CA THR A 235 -16.46 60.43 52.96
C THR A 235 -17.34 60.79 54.14
#